data_AF-A0A8S4R328-F1
#
_entry.id   AF-A0A8S4R328-F1
#
_cell.length_a   1.000
_cell.length_b   1.000
_cell.length_c   1.000
_cell.angle_alpha   90.00
_cell.angle_beta   90.00
_cell.angle_gamma   90.00
#
_symmetry.space_group_name_H-M   'P 1'
#
loop_
_entity.id
_entity.type
_entity.pdbx_description
1 polymer ?
#
loop_
_entity_poly.entity_id
_entity_poly.type
_entity_poly.pdbx_seq_one_letter_code
_entity_poly.pdbx_strand_id
1 'polypeptide(L)' 'MPVCIVKLCKNNTTRNKKHTGITFHQFPADPALLQRWTAVLRLSRQENWWTPGKRSVICSEHFNENDFYYTNRGLKRL' A
#
# COMPACT_ATOMS: atom_id res chain seq x y z
N MET A 1 -14.29 0.77 4.27
CA MET A 1 -13.38 1.94 4.24
C MET A 1 -11.95 1.41 4.25
N PRO A 2 -11.13 1.68 3.24
CA PRO A 2 -9.74 1.22 3.22
C PRO A 2 -8.89 1.91 4.30
N VAL A 3 -8.12 1.12 5.04
CA VAL A 3 -7.15 1.57 6.04
C VAL A 3 -5.78 1.07 5.60
N CYS A 4 -4.74 1.87 5.81
CA CYS A 4 -3.37 1.40 5.57
C CYS A 4 -3.10 0.17 6.44
N ILE A 5 -2.60 -0.90 5.81
CA ILE A 5 -2.37 -2.18 6.47
C ILE A 5 -1.04 -2.24 7.23
N VAL A 6 -0.16 -1.25 7.02
CA VAL A 6 1.13 -1.16 7.72
C VAL A 6 0.89 -0.90 9.20
N LYS A 7 1.60 -1.64 10.07
CA LYS A 7 1.48 -1.50 11.53
C LYS A 7 1.82 -0.06 11.92
N LEU A 8 1.11 0.49 12.91
CA LEU A 8 1.24 1.88 13.39
C LEU A 8 0.82 2.97 12.40
N CYS A 9 0.47 2.64 11.16
CA CYS A 9 -0.04 3.62 10.22
C CYS A 9 -1.50 3.95 10.54
N LYS A 10 -1.76 5.22 10.91
CA LYS A 10 -3.12 5.72 11.20
C LYS A 10 -3.78 6.36 9.96
N ASN A 11 -3.19 6.16 8.77
CA ASN A 11 -3.73 6.68 7.52
C ASN A 11 -4.91 5.81 7.06
N ASN A 12 -6.06 6.45 6.89
CA ASN A 12 -7.24 5.84 6.28
C ASN A 12 -7.92 6.85 5.37
N THR A 13 -8.76 6.35 4.45
CA THR A 13 -9.44 7.19 3.45
C THR A 13 -10.40 8.22 4.07
N THR A 14 -10.82 8.01 5.31
CA THR A 14 -11.77 8.89 6.02
C THR A 14 -11.05 10.09 6.66
N ARG A 15 -9.83 9.87 7.17
CA ARG A 15 -8.97 10.86 7.83
C ARG A 15 -8.15 11.64 6.81
N ASN A 16 -7.67 10.98 5.77
CA ASN A 16 -6.97 11.61 4.66
C ASN A 16 -7.99 12.03 3.59
N LYS A 17 -8.61 13.19 3.80
CA LYS A 17 -9.38 13.88 2.77
C LYS A 17 -8.46 14.24 1.60
N LYS A 18 -9.03 14.42 0.39
CA LYS A 18 -8.35 14.72 -0.91
C LYS A 18 -7.20 15.75 -0.88
N HIS A 19 -7.04 16.54 0.18
CA HIS A 19 -6.04 17.57 0.35
C HIS A 19 -4.70 17.12 0.96
N THR A 20 -4.58 15.90 1.51
CA THR A 20 -3.30 15.46 2.11
C THR A 20 -2.31 14.88 1.11
N GLY A 21 -2.69 14.70 -0.16
CA GLY A 21 -1.82 14.12 -1.19
C GLY A 21 -1.50 12.62 -0.99
N ILE A 22 -2.09 11.98 0.02
CA ILE A 22 -1.89 10.56 0.29
C ILE A 22 -2.77 9.72 -0.64
N THR A 23 -2.13 8.87 -1.44
CA THR A 23 -2.82 7.89 -2.30
C THR A 23 -2.81 6.50 -1.65
N PHE A 24 -3.85 5.72 -1.90
CA PHE A 24 -3.96 4.35 -1.39
C PHE A 24 -3.79 3.37 -2.54
N HIS A 25 -2.86 2.44 -2.39
CA HIS A 25 -2.48 1.49 -3.41
C HIS A 25 -2.88 0.08 -2.99
N GLN A 26 -3.55 -0.62 -3.89
CA GLN A 26 -3.87 -2.03 -3.73
C GLN A 26 -2.64 -2.88 -4.03
N PHE A 27 -2.69 -4.12 -3.58
CA PHE A 27 -1.65 -5.08 -3.88
C PHE A 27 -1.57 -5.35 -5.40
N PRO A 28 -0.35 -5.50 -5.92
CA PRO A 28 -0.15 -5.82 -7.32
C PRO A 28 -0.74 -7.21 -7.64
N ALA A 29 -1.18 -7.38 -8.88
CA ALA A 29 -1.66 -8.67 -9.39
C ALA A 29 -0.50 -9.65 -9.64
N ASP A 30 0.72 -9.14 -9.79
CA ASP A 30 1.92 -9.94 -9.96
C ASP A 30 2.22 -10.77 -8.69
N PRO A 31 2.26 -12.11 -8.77
CA PRO A 31 2.46 -12.97 -7.60
C PRO A 31 3.80 -12.75 -6.90
N ALA A 32 4.86 -12.43 -7.63
CA ALA A 32 6.19 -12.25 -7.05
C ALA A 32 6.27 -10.95 -6.22
N LEU A 33 5.73 -9.86 -6.75
CA LEU A 33 5.57 -8.60 -6.03
C LEU A 33 4.62 -8.75 -4.83
N LEU A 34 3.49 -9.45 -5.02
CA LEU A 34 2.55 -9.73 -3.93
C LEU A 34 3.23 -10.46 -2.77
N GLN A 35 4.05 -11.48 -3.07
CA GLN A 35 4.81 -12.20 -2.04
C GLN A 35 5.81 -11.30 -1.32
N ARG A 36 6.56 -10.45 -2.04
CA ARG A 36 7.50 -9.50 -1.43
C ARG A 36 6.79 -8.52 -0.50
N TRP A 37 5.69 -7.92 -0.95
CA TRP A 37 4.89 -7.00 -0.14
C TRP A 37 4.34 -7.71 1.10
N THR A 38 3.83 -8.93 0.93
CA THR A 38 3.31 -9.73 2.05
C THR A 38 4.41 -10.07 3.05
N ALA A 39 5.60 -10.44 2.60
CA ALA A 39 6.73 -10.72 3.48
C ALA A 39 7.13 -9.50 4.32
N VAL A 40 7.26 -8.32 3.69
CA VAL A 40 7.56 -7.06 4.39
C VAL A 40 6.47 -6.72 5.41
N LEU A 41 5.19 -6.92 5.06
CA LEU A 41 4.09 -6.67 5.97
C LEU A 41 4.04 -7.67 7.13
N ARG A 42 4.32 -8.95 6.89
CA ARG A 42 4.41 -9.96 7.95
C ARG A 42 5.49 -9.59 8.96
N LEU A 43 6.65 -9.14 8.48
CA LEU A 43 7.74 -8.65 9.32
C LEU A 43 7.33 -7.39 10.10
N SER A 44 6.76 -6.38 9.42
CA SER A 44 6.31 -5.13 10.04
C SER A 44 5.21 -5.36 11.09
N ARG A 45 4.28 -6.28 10.82
CA ARG A 45 3.15 -6.62 11.69
C ARG A 45 3.57 -7.57 12.82
N GLN A 46 4.64 -8.33 12.61
CA GLN A 46 5.06 -9.46 13.44
C GLN A 46 3.98 -10.58 13.45
N GLU A 47 3.28 -10.73 12.32
CA GLU A 47 2.19 -11.69 12.12
C GLU A 47 2.53 -12.59 10.92
N ASN A 48 3.10 -13.76 11.15
CA ASN A 48 3.59 -14.63 10.07
C ASN A 48 2.46 -15.27 9.24
N TRP A 49 1.27 -15.43 9.83
CA TRP A 49 0.08 -15.98 9.17
C TRP A 49 -0.74 -14.94 8.41
N TRP A 50 -0.35 -13.67 8.46
CA TRP A 50 -1.13 -12.61 7.83
C TRP A 50 -1.10 -12.70 6.29
N THR A 51 -2.25 -12.44 5.66
CA THR A 51 -2.40 -12.41 4.19
C THR A 51 -3.21 -11.19 3.77
N PRO A 52 -2.84 -10.52 2.66
CA PRO A 52 -3.60 -9.40 2.14
C PRO A 52 -4.99 -9.83 1.66
N GLY A 53 -6.02 -9.10 2.07
CA GLY A 53 -7.38 -9.25 1.57
C GLY A 53 -7.70 -8.25 0.47
N LYS A 54 -8.87 -8.38 -0.18
CA LYS A 54 -9.33 -7.45 -1.25
C LYS A 54 -9.42 -5.99 -0.83
N ARG A 55 -9.57 -5.73 0.47
CA ARG A 55 -9.66 -4.37 1.06
C ARG A 55 -8.33 -3.89 1.65
N SER A 56 -7.28 -4.71 1.61
CA SER A 56 -5.96 -4.35 2.13
C SER A 56 -5.30 -3.38 1.15
N VAL A 57 -4.90 -2.22 1.66
CA VAL A 57 -4.23 -1.16 0.90
C VAL A 57 -3.05 -0.63 1.70
N ILE A 58 -2.08 -0.05 1.00
CA ILE A 58 -0.93 0.64 1.60
C ILE A 58 -0.99 2.10 1.14
N CYS A 59 -0.74 3.04 2.04
CA CYS A 59 -0.66 4.45 1.68
C CYS A 59 0.69 4.80 1.04
N SER A 60 0.70 5.83 0.19
CA SER A 60 1.88 6.31 -0.54
C SER A 60 3.06 6.71 0.35
N GLU A 61 2.83 7.04 1.62
CA GLU A 61 3.87 7.37 2.61
C GLU A 61 4.86 6.23 2.89
N HIS A 62 4.49 4.98 2.59
CA HIS A 62 5.35 3.81 2.78
C HIS A 62 6.13 3.40 1.53
N PHE A 63 6.01 4.17 0.45
CA PHE A 63 6.76 3.97 -0.77
C PHE A 63 7.64 5.18 -1.00
N ASN A 64 8.86 4.96 -1.49
CA ASN A 64 9.68 6.06 -1.92
C ASN A 64 9.15 6.63 -3.23
N GLU A 65 9.47 7.88 -3.50
CA GLU A 65 9.11 8.52 -4.77
C GLU A 65 9.65 7.76 -5.99
N ASN A 66 10.79 7.08 -5.83
CA ASN A 66 11.43 6.24 -6.84
C ASN A 66 10.71 4.90 -7.08
N ASP A 67 9.88 4.43 -6.14
CA ASP A 67 9.07 3.23 -6.34
C ASP A 67 7.88 3.51 -7.28
N PHE A 68 7.57 4.79 -7.50
CA PHE A 68 6.51 5.18 -8.42
C PHE A 68 7.05 5.38 -9.82
N TYR A 69 6.42 4.74 -10.80
CA TYR A 69 6.65 5.02 -12.21
C TYR A 69 5.42 5.68 -12.84
N TYR A 70 5.68 6.55 -13.80
CA TYR A 70 4.63 7.12 -14.64
C TYR A 70 4.46 6.22 -15.86
N THR A 71 3.25 5.73 -16.05
CA THR A 71 2.91 5.11 -17.33
C THR A 71 2.83 6.18 -18.42
N ASN A 72 2.99 5.80 -19.69
CA ASN A 72 2.86 6.71 -20.85
C ASN A 72 1.52 7.48 -20.92
N ARG A 73 0.52 7.09 -20.10
CA ARG A 73 -0.77 7.79 -19.96
C ARG A 73 -0.80 8.82 -18.82
N GLY A 74 0.34 9.14 -18.22
CA GLY A 74 0.45 10.07 -17.09
C GLY A 74 -0.08 9.54 -15.76
N LEU A 75 -0.45 8.26 -15.67
CA LEU A 75 -0.91 7.65 -14.42
C LEU A 75 0.30 7.22 -13.58
N LYS A 76 0.38 7.74 -12.35
CA LYS A 76 1.33 7.35 -11.31
C LYS A 76 0.96 5.96 -10.78
N ARG A 77 1.82 4.97 -10.99
CA ARG A 77 1.64 3.59 -10.53
C ARG A 77 2.82 3.16 -9.66
N LEU A 78 2.56 2.13 -8.85
CA LEU A 78 3.56 1.30 -8.17
C LEU A 78 3.74 0.00 -8.95
#